data_AF-A0A5E4K8W5-F1
#
_entry.id   AF-A0A5E4K8W5-F1
#
_cell.length_a   1.000
_cell.length_b   1.000
_cell.length_c   1.000
_cell.angle_alpha   90.00
_cell.angle_beta   90.00
_cell.angle_gamma   90.00
#
_symmetry.space_group_name_H-M   'P 1'
#
loop_
_entity.id
_entity.type
_entity.pdbx_description
1 polymer ?
#
loop_
_entity_poly.entity_id
_entity_poly.type
_entity_poly.pdbx_seq_one_letter_code
_entity_poly.pdbx_strand_id
1 'polypeptide(L)'
;MTEISRAMKEMSESVQQVATNAQKAAENAAEANKTAQEVGKLSGEVSGKMFDIRATVDSSASAIKELDVKSQKIGDIIGVITNIADQTNLLALNAAIEAARAGEHGRGFAVVADEVRKLAEESRNAASQITLLIKEIQQGTKNAVVGMEQGTKTVGEGGKTIEGAVSAVDRIVQAVGSVATMVQEIAAAAEEQSASVEEVTASIEDVSAVSQESAAGTQEASAAAEEQAASMVQLVNAAQKLAGLSEELQMASSRFILKSADEYTRCWDIKKCSDEIRQKCPAYKSEEARCWLIEGTWCGGIKQSDVKLKMHNCMTCEAFNRNV
;
A
#
# COMPACT_ATOMS: atom_id res chain seq x y z
N MET A 1 7.59 -21.59 -0.59
CA MET A 1 8.42 -20.64 0.17
C MET A 1 9.19 -19.71 -0.76
N THR A 2 10.05 -20.21 -1.66
CA THR A 2 10.79 -19.39 -2.63
C THR A 2 9.94 -18.40 -3.44
N GLU A 3 8.80 -18.84 -3.98
CA GLU A 3 7.89 -17.95 -4.72
C GLU A 3 7.26 -16.86 -3.85
N ILE A 4 6.97 -17.17 -2.57
CA ILE A 4 6.38 -16.20 -1.64
C ILE A 4 7.44 -15.18 -1.24
N SER A 5 8.66 -15.60 -0.88
CA SER A 5 9.77 -14.70 -0.59
C SER A 5 10.11 -13.78 -1.77
N ARG A 6 10.02 -14.29 -3.01
CA ARG A 6 10.16 -13.47 -4.23
C ARG A 6 9.06 -12.42 -4.33
N ALA A 7 7.81 -12.82 -4.14
CA ALA A 7 6.67 -11.89 -4.15
C ALA A 7 6.79 -10.81 -3.05
N MET A 8 7.26 -11.16 -1.85
CA MET A 8 7.49 -10.20 -0.77
C MET A 8 8.60 -9.20 -1.10
N LYS A 9 9.67 -9.66 -1.75
CA LYS A 9 10.75 -8.78 -2.22
C LYS A 9 10.25 -7.81 -3.30
N GLU A 10 9.51 -8.31 -4.29
CA GLU A 10 8.87 -7.47 -5.32
C GLU A 10 7.90 -6.45 -4.69
N MET A 11 7.16 -6.86 -3.64
CA MET A 11 6.27 -5.97 -2.89
C MET A 11 7.03 -4.88 -2.13
N SER A 12 8.13 -5.21 -1.46
CA SER A 12 9.01 -4.23 -0.79
C SER A 12 9.56 -3.18 -1.77
N GLU A 13 10.04 -3.62 -2.94
CA GLU A 13 10.52 -2.73 -3.99
C GLU A 13 9.39 -1.82 -4.51
N SER A 14 8.19 -2.37 -4.68
CA SER A 14 7.02 -1.60 -5.11
C SER A 14 6.61 -0.54 -4.08
N VAL A 15 6.56 -0.89 -2.79
CA VAL A 15 6.26 0.04 -1.69
C VAL A 15 7.28 1.16 -1.63
N GLN A 16 8.58 0.85 -1.74
CA GLN A 16 9.63 1.86 -1.78
C GLN A 16 9.48 2.81 -2.97
N GLN A 17 9.05 2.29 -4.12
CA GLN A 17 8.78 3.10 -5.31
C GLN A 17 7.54 4.01 -5.11
N VAL A 18 6.49 3.52 -4.46
CA VAL A 18 5.31 4.33 -4.08
C VAL A 18 5.73 5.46 -3.14
N ALA A 19 6.51 5.19 -2.10
CA ALA A 19 7.01 6.21 -1.17
C ALA A 19 7.85 7.28 -1.91
N THR A 20 8.74 6.85 -2.80
CA THR A 20 9.57 7.77 -3.61
C THR A 20 8.71 8.64 -4.55
N ASN A 21 7.68 8.06 -5.16
CA ASN A 21 6.77 8.79 -6.03
C ASN A 21 5.90 9.78 -5.25
N ALA A 22 5.46 9.40 -4.03
CA ALA A 22 4.76 10.30 -3.13
C ALA A 22 5.66 11.51 -2.79
N GLN A 23 6.91 11.29 -2.40
CA GLN A 23 7.85 12.37 -2.11
C GLN A 23 8.01 13.34 -3.30
N LYS A 24 8.21 12.82 -4.51
CA LYS A 24 8.28 13.65 -5.73
C LYS A 24 6.97 14.42 -6.00
N ALA A 25 5.83 13.79 -5.76
CA ALA A 25 4.54 14.45 -5.90
C ALA A 25 4.37 15.60 -4.88
N ALA A 26 4.88 15.44 -3.65
CA ALA A 26 4.87 16.49 -2.64
C ALA A 26 5.73 17.69 -3.06
N GLU A 27 6.93 17.44 -3.59
CA GLU A 27 7.83 18.48 -4.11
C GLU A 27 7.18 19.24 -5.26
N ASN A 28 6.60 18.52 -6.24
CA ASN A 28 5.89 19.14 -7.36
C ASN A 28 4.67 19.96 -6.90
N ALA A 29 3.93 19.47 -5.91
CA ALA A 29 2.81 20.22 -5.32
C ALA A 29 3.30 21.50 -4.61
N ALA A 30 4.40 21.43 -3.88
CA ALA A 30 4.99 22.60 -3.22
C ALA A 30 5.45 23.65 -4.24
N GLU A 31 6.11 23.22 -5.32
CA GLU A 31 6.51 24.11 -6.42
C GLU A 31 5.30 24.74 -7.12
N ALA A 32 4.29 23.93 -7.46
CA ALA A 32 3.05 24.43 -8.07
C ALA A 32 2.34 25.46 -7.17
N ASN A 33 2.32 25.25 -5.85
CA ASN A 33 1.75 26.19 -4.90
C ASN A 33 2.51 27.52 -4.90
N LYS A 34 3.85 27.47 -4.90
CA LYS A 34 4.69 28.66 -4.98
C LYS A 34 4.44 29.44 -6.27
N THR A 35 4.40 28.75 -7.41
CA THR A 35 4.08 29.38 -8.70
C THR A 35 2.69 30.00 -8.69
N ALA A 36 1.69 29.32 -8.14
CA ALA A 36 0.33 29.86 -8.04
C ALA A 36 0.30 31.14 -7.17
N GLN A 37 1.01 31.17 -6.05
CA GLN A 37 1.12 32.37 -5.21
C GLN A 37 1.79 33.54 -5.94
N GLU A 38 2.87 33.28 -6.70
CA GLU A 38 3.55 34.30 -7.52
C GLU A 38 2.61 34.87 -8.59
N VAL A 39 1.85 34.00 -9.28
CA VAL A 39 0.84 34.42 -10.27
C VAL A 39 -0.29 35.21 -9.61
N GLY A 40 -0.73 34.83 -8.41
CA GLY A 40 -1.72 35.57 -7.63
C GLY A 40 -1.26 36.99 -7.32
N LYS A 41 -0.01 37.15 -6.88
CA LYS A 41 0.62 38.45 -6.64
C LYS A 41 0.70 39.30 -7.91
N LEU A 42 1.22 38.73 -9.00
CA LEU A 42 1.31 39.41 -10.31
C LEU A 42 -0.07 39.86 -10.81
N SER A 43 -1.09 39.03 -10.64
CA SER A 43 -2.47 39.36 -11.02
C SER A 43 -3.02 40.53 -10.20
N GLY A 44 -2.70 40.59 -8.90
CA GLY A 44 -3.01 41.73 -8.04
C GLY A 44 -2.31 43.02 -8.50
N GLU A 45 -1.03 42.94 -8.88
CA GLU A 45 -0.28 44.09 -9.43
C GLU A 45 -0.90 44.59 -10.75
N VAL A 46 -1.29 43.67 -11.64
CA VAL A 46 -1.99 44.01 -12.90
C VAL A 46 -3.33 44.67 -12.61
N SER A 47 -4.09 44.20 -11.62
CA SER A 47 -5.34 44.85 -11.20
C SER A 47 -5.11 46.30 -10.74
N GLY A 48 -4.09 46.53 -9.90
CA GLY A 48 -3.66 47.88 -9.53
C GLY A 48 -3.32 48.76 -10.74
N LYS A 49 -2.61 48.21 -11.72
CA LYS A 49 -2.29 48.92 -12.96
C LYS A 49 -3.53 49.26 -13.80
N MET A 50 -4.57 48.44 -13.79
CA MET A 50 -5.84 48.78 -14.45
C MET A 50 -6.52 49.98 -13.78
N PHE A 51 -6.44 50.11 -12.44
CA PHE A 51 -6.91 51.31 -11.75
C PHE A 51 -6.10 52.56 -12.13
N ASP A 52 -4.77 52.46 -12.20
CA ASP A 52 -3.89 53.57 -12.64
C ASP A 52 -4.24 54.03 -14.06
N ILE A 53 -4.44 53.08 -14.98
CA ILE A 53 -4.81 53.36 -16.38
C ILE A 53 -6.17 54.04 -16.42
N ARG A 54 -7.16 53.53 -15.67
CA ARG A 54 -8.49 54.14 -15.61
C ARG A 54 -8.43 55.59 -15.14
N ALA A 55 -7.69 55.88 -14.07
CA ALA A 55 -7.53 57.24 -13.57
C ALA A 55 -6.88 58.16 -14.62
N THR A 56 -5.92 57.64 -15.39
CA THR A 56 -5.25 58.39 -16.47
C THR A 56 -6.21 58.68 -17.63
N VAL A 57 -7.05 57.72 -18.00
CA VAL A 57 -8.09 57.90 -19.03
C VAL A 57 -9.13 58.93 -18.58
N ASP A 58 -9.61 58.85 -17.33
CA ASP A 58 -10.59 59.78 -16.76
C ASP A 58 -10.03 61.22 -16.69
N SER A 59 -8.75 61.38 -16.32
CA SER A 59 -8.07 62.67 -16.34
C SER A 59 -7.95 63.23 -17.75
N SER A 60 -7.64 62.37 -18.72
CA SER A 60 -7.53 62.77 -20.13
C SER A 60 -8.89 63.18 -20.70
N ALA A 61 -9.96 62.47 -20.33
CA ALA A 61 -11.34 62.82 -20.71
C ALA A 61 -11.74 64.19 -20.17
N SER A 62 -11.35 64.50 -18.93
CA SER A 62 -11.58 65.81 -18.31
C SER A 62 -10.85 66.93 -19.05
N ALA A 63 -9.57 66.73 -19.41
CA ALA A 63 -8.80 67.71 -20.16
C ALA A 63 -9.36 67.96 -21.58
N ILE A 64 -9.81 66.92 -22.28
CA ILE A 64 -10.45 67.06 -23.59
C ILE A 64 -11.79 67.76 -23.49
N LYS A 65 -12.57 67.50 -22.44
CA LYS A 65 -13.83 68.20 -22.19
C LYS A 65 -13.60 69.69 -21.92
N GLU A 66 -12.53 70.04 -21.22
CA GLU A 66 -12.14 71.45 -21.04
C GLU A 66 -11.74 72.09 -22.38
N LEU A 67 -11.03 71.35 -23.24
CA LEU A 67 -10.69 71.81 -24.59
C LEU A 67 -11.94 72.06 -25.45
N ASP A 68 -12.93 71.16 -25.41
CA ASP A 68 -14.20 71.35 -26.11
C ASP A 68 -14.91 72.66 -25.68
N VAL A 69 -15.00 72.91 -24.37
CA VAL A 69 -15.57 74.16 -23.83
C VAL A 69 -14.77 75.39 -24.27
N LYS A 70 -13.43 75.32 -24.28
CA LYS A 70 -12.58 76.43 -24.76
C LYS A 70 -12.76 76.66 -26.27
N SER A 71 -12.85 75.60 -27.06
CA SER A 71 -13.08 75.69 -28.51
C SER A 71 -14.44 76.27 -28.84
N GLN A 72 -15.50 75.96 -28.07
CA GLN A 72 -16.80 76.61 -28.20
C GLN A 72 -16.71 78.12 -27.95
N LYS A 73 -16.04 78.54 -26.86
CA LYS A 73 -15.82 79.97 -26.58
C LYS A 73 -15.03 80.68 -27.68
N ILE A 74 -14.02 80.03 -28.26
CA ILE A 74 -13.28 80.60 -29.39
C ILE A 74 -14.21 80.74 -30.61
N GLY A 75 -15.07 79.75 -30.86
CA GLY A 75 -16.09 79.83 -31.90
C GLY A 75 -17.00 81.06 -31.74
N ASP A 76 -17.47 81.33 -30.52
CA ASP A 76 -18.29 82.52 -30.21
C ASP A 76 -17.53 83.82 -30.49
N ILE A 77 -16.26 83.91 -30.09
CA ILE A 77 -15.40 85.08 -30.32
C ILE A 77 -15.19 85.31 -31.83
N ILE A 78 -14.97 84.25 -32.60
CA ILE A 78 -14.80 84.35 -34.06
C ILE A 78 -16.10 84.79 -34.74
N GLY A 79 -17.26 84.39 -34.21
CA GLY A 79 -18.56 84.91 -34.63
C GLY A 79 -18.65 86.44 -34.44
N VAL A 80 -18.22 86.95 -33.28
CA VAL A 80 -18.16 88.39 -33.02
C VAL A 80 -17.19 89.11 -33.97
N ILE A 81 -16.01 88.55 -34.22
CA ILE A 81 -15.03 89.12 -35.15
C ILE A 81 -15.58 89.19 -36.58
N THR A 82 -16.29 88.15 -37.01
CA THR A 82 -16.96 88.12 -38.33
C THR A 82 -17.97 89.25 -38.44
N ASN A 83 -18.81 89.44 -37.39
CA ASN A 83 -19.77 90.53 -37.33
C ASN A 83 -19.09 91.92 -37.34
N ILE A 84 -17.97 92.09 -36.63
CA ILE A 84 -17.19 93.35 -36.63
C ILE A 84 -16.61 93.62 -38.02
N ALA A 85 -16.07 92.60 -38.68
CA ALA A 85 -15.56 92.73 -40.05
C ALA A 85 -16.68 93.12 -41.03
N ASP A 86 -17.87 92.53 -40.89
CA ASP A 86 -19.05 92.89 -41.69
C ASP A 86 -19.48 94.35 -41.47
N GLN A 87 -19.56 94.78 -40.22
CA GLN A 87 -19.89 96.16 -39.86
C GLN A 87 -18.83 97.15 -40.37
N THR A 88 -17.55 96.81 -40.23
CA THR A 88 -16.44 97.65 -40.70
C THR A 88 -16.45 97.77 -42.22
N ASN A 89 -16.73 96.67 -42.93
CA ASN A 89 -16.89 96.66 -44.37
C ASN A 89 -18.07 97.55 -44.83
N LEU A 90 -19.21 97.50 -44.13
CA LEU A 90 -20.36 98.37 -44.40
C LEU A 90 -20.07 99.84 -44.10
N LEU A 91 -19.38 100.14 -43.00
CA LEU A 91 -18.95 101.51 -42.65
C LEU A 91 -17.97 102.07 -43.69
N ALA A 92 -16.99 101.27 -44.10
CA ALA A 92 -16.03 101.63 -45.13
C ALA A 92 -16.69 101.87 -46.49
N LEU A 93 -17.67 101.05 -46.86
CA LEU A 93 -18.48 101.25 -48.07
C LEU A 93 -19.26 102.58 -48.00
N ASN A 94 -19.91 102.87 -46.88
CA ASN A 94 -20.63 104.14 -46.70
C ASN A 94 -19.68 105.34 -46.76
N ALA A 95 -18.49 105.22 -46.18
CA ALA A 95 -17.46 106.26 -46.25
C ALA A 95 -16.93 106.47 -47.67
N ALA A 96 -16.73 105.40 -48.45
CA ALA A 96 -16.34 105.48 -49.85
C ALA A 96 -17.41 106.17 -50.71
N ILE A 97 -18.69 105.88 -50.45
CA ILE A 97 -19.82 106.54 -51.11
C ILE A 97 -19.83 108.04 -50.80
N GLU A 98 -19.69 108.43 -49.54
CA GLU A 98 -19.71 109.85 -49.15
C GLU A 98 -18.46 110.61 -49.63
N ALA A 99 -17.29 109.94 -49.66
CA ALA A 99 -16.07 110.48 -50.24
C ALA A 99 -16.20 110.71 -51.76
N ALA A 100 -16.84 109.80 -52.49
CA ALA A 100 -17.17 110.00 -53.91
C ALA A 100 -18.14 111.18 -54.11
N ARG A 101 -19.08 111.37 -53.18
CA ARG A 101 -20.05 112.46 -53.18
C ARG A 101 -19.43 113.84 -52.98
N ALA A 102 -18.33 113.93 -52.22
CA ALA A 102 -17.55 115.15 -52.00
C ALA A 102 -16.62 115.54 -53.18
N GLY A 103 -16.61 114.75 -54.27
CA GLY A 103 -15.84 115.05 -55.48
C GLY A 103 -14.33 115.14 -55.23
N GLU A 104 -13.66 116.15 -55.78
CA GLU A 104 -12.20 116.32 -55.69
C GLU A 104 -11.70 116.51 -54.23
N HIS A 105 -12.54 117.04 -53.33
CA HIS A 105 -12.18 117.21 -51.92
C HIS A 105 -12.21 115.89 -51.12
N GLY A 106 -12.91 114.86 -51.62
CA GLY A 106 -13.05 113.55 -50.97
C GLY A 106 -12.03 112.50 -51.44
N ARG A 107 -11.19 112.80 -52.43
CA ARG A 107 -10.29 111.83 -53.08
C ARG A 107 -9.37 111.08 -52.12
N GLY A 108 -8.78 111.79 -51.14
CA GLY A 108 -7.92 111.17 -50.11
C GLY A 108 -8.70 110.25 -49.17
N PHE A 109 -9.93 110.63 -48.81
CA PHE A 109 -10.81 109.82 -47.96
C PHE A 109 -11.33 108.57 -48.68
N ALA A 110 -11.57 108.65 -50.00
CA ALA A 110 -11.99 107.52 -50.81
C ALA A 110 -10.93 106.39 -50.82
N VAL A 111 -9.64 106.75 -50.96
CA VAL A 111 -8.54 105.77 -50.92
C VAL A 111 -8.45 105.08 -49.55
N VAL A 112 -8.57 105.84 -48.46
CA VAL A 112 -8.57 105.26 -47.11
C VAL A 112 -9.78 104.36 -46.89
N ALA A 113 -10.96 104.76 -47.35
CA ALA A 113 -12.18 103.96 -47.22
C ALA A 113 -12.09 102.63 -47.99
N ASP A 114 -11.52 102.62 -49.21
CA ASP A 114 -11.29 101.38 -49.95
C ASP A 114 -10.24 100.46 -49.29
N GLU A 115 -9.18 101.03 -48.70
CA GLU A 115 -8.19 100.22 -47.96
C GLU A 115 -8.79 99.60 -46.69
N VAL A 116 -9.61 100.35 -45.95
CA VAL A 116 -10.35 99.82 -44.78
C VAL A 116 -11.34 98.74 -45.20
N ARG A 117 -12.03 98.92 -46.34
CA ARG A 117 -12.95 97.92 -46.90
C ARG A 117 -12.21 96.62 -47.21
N LYS A 118 -11.05 96.72 -47.85
CA LYS A 118 -10.20 95.56 -48.18
C LYS A 118 -9.70 94.84 -46.92
N LEU A 119 -9.22 95.57 -45.92
CA LEU A 119 -8.82 95.01 -44.62
C LEU A 119 -9.97 94.30 -43.90
N ALA A 120 -11.19 94.83 -44.00
CA ALA A 120 -12.38 94.21 -43.42
C ALA A 120 -12.73 92.90 -44.15
N GLU A 121 -12.61 92.85 -45.47
CA GLU A 121 -12.82 91.62 -46.26
C GLU A 121 -11.74 90.56 -45.98
N GLU A 122 -10.46 90.97 -45.88
CA GLU A 122 -9.36 90.08 -45.46
C GLU A 122 -9.59 89.53 -44.04
N SER A 123 -10.06 90.37 -43.11
CA SER A 123 -10.39 89.97 -41.74
C SER A 123 -11.54 88.96 -41.71
N ARG A 124 -12.59 89.16 -42.52
CA ARG A 124 -13.70 88.21 -42.67
C ARG A 124 -13.20 86.87 -43.20
N ASN A 125 -12.36 86.88 -44.24
CA ASN A 125 -11.80 85.66 -44.83
C ASN A 125 -10.94 84.88 -43.81
N ALA A 126 -10.10 85.59 -43.05
CA ALA A 126 -9.32 84.99 -41.97
C ALA A 126 -10.21 84.39 -40.86
N ALA A 127 -11.26 85.11 -40.43
CA ALA A 127 -12.23 84.61 -39.45
C ALA A 127 -12.96 83.35 -39.94
N SER A 128 -13.31 83.30 -41.23
CA SER A 128 -13.90 82.10 -41.84
C SER A 128 -12.96 80.91 -41.84
N GLN A 129 -11.67 81.10 -42.13
CA GLN A 129 -10.67 80.02 -42.07
C GLN A 129 -10.49 79.51 -40.63
N ILE A 130 -10.42 80.41 -39.64
CA ILE A 130 -10.35 80.02 -38.22
C ILE A 130 -11.61 79.26 -37.80
N THR A 131 -12.79 79.66 -38.28
CA THR A 131 -14.05 78.95 -38.02
C THR A 131 -13.98 77.48 -38.47
N LEU A 132 -13.41 77.21 -39.64
CA LEU A 132 -13.23 75.84 -40.13
C LEU A 132 -12.30 75.04 -39.22
N LEU A 133 -11.16 75.61 -38.84
CA LEU A 133 -10.21 74.97 -37.91
C LEU A 133 -10.84 74.67 -36.55
N ILE A 134 -11.66 75.58 -36.01
CA ILE A 134 -12.37 75.35 -34.75
C ILE A 134 -13.38 74.22 -34.86
N LYS A 135 -14.12 74.12 -35.98
CA LYS A 135 -15.03 73.00 -36.23
C LYS A 135 -14.29 71.68 -36.31
N GLU A 136 -13.12 71.63 -36.95
CA GLU A 136 -12.27 70.44 -36.99
C GLU A 136 -11.79 70.03 -35.59
N ILE A 137 -11.36 70.99 -34.76
CA ILE A 137 -10.98 70.74 -33.36
C ILE A 137 -12.17 70.23 -32.54
N GLN A 138 -13.36 70.81 -32.69
CA GLN A 138 -14.59 70.35 -32.02
C GLN A 138 -14.97 68.92 -32.44
N GLN A 139 -14.85 68.59 -33.73
CA GLN A 139 -15.10 67.23 -34.19
C GLN A 139 -14.04 66.24 -33.64
N GLY A 140 -12.77 66.63 -33.64
CA GLY A 140 -11.68 65.83 -33.09
C GLY A 140 -11.82 65.57 -31.59
N THR A 141 -12.17 66.60 -30.81
CA THR A 141 -12.41 66.47 -29.36
C THR A 141 -13.61 65.57 -29.07
N LYS A 142 -14.72 65.71 -29.82
CA LYS A 142 -15.87 64.80 -29.68
C LYS A 142 -15.52 63.35 -29.95
N ASN A 143 -14.74 63.09 -31.01
CA ASN A 143 -14.27 61.73 -31.32
C ASN A 143 -13.35 61.19 -30.21
N ALA A 144 -12.49 62.03 -29.65
CA ALA A 144 -11.59 61.64 -28.57
C ALA A 144 -12.35 61.31 -27.28
N VAL A 145 -13.42 62.05 -26.94
CA VAL A 145 -14.31 61.72 -25.80
C VAL A 145 -14.92 60.32 -25.98
N VAL A 146 -15.48 60.02 -27.15
CA VAL A 146 -16.05 58.68 -27.45
C VAL A 146 -14.97 57.59 -27.32
N GLY A 147 -13.76 57.85 -27.82
CA GLY A 147 -12.63 56.93 -27.67
C GLY A 147 -12.23 56.68 -26.21
N MET A 148 -12.27 57.72 -25.37
CA MET A 148 -11.97 57.61 -23.94
C MET A 148 -13.07 56.91 -23.14
N GLU A 149 -14.34 57.12 -23.46
CA GLU A 149 -15.46 56.37 -22.88
C GLU A 149 -15.33 54.88 -23.18
N GLN A 150 -15.02 54.54 -24.43
CA GLN A 150 -14.76 53.16 -24.82
C GLN A 150 -13.51 52.60 -24.12
N GLY A 151 -12.43 53.39 -24.02
CA GLY A 151 -11.23 53.01 -23.27
C GLY A 151 -11.51 52.70 -21.81
N THR A 152 -12.32 53.53 -21.14
CA THR A 152 -12.75 53.35 -19.75
C THR A 152 -13.51 52.04 -19.57
N LYS A 153 -14.42 51.74 -20.51
CA LYS A 153 -15.16 50.47 -20.51
C LYS A 153 -14.22 49.27 -20.67
N THR A 154 -13.32 49.31 -21.65
CA THR A 154 -12.35 48.23 -21.90
C THR A 154 -11.45 47.97 -20.69
N VAL A 155 -10.96 49.02 -20.03
CA VAL A 155 -10.15 48.90 -18.82
C VAL A 155 -10.96 48.29 -17.66
N GLY A 156 -12.23 48.67 -17.51
CA GLY A 156 -13.13 48.08 -16.52
C GLY A 156 -13.40 46.60 -16.77
N GLU A 157 -13.59 46.19 -18.03
CA GLU A 157 -13.72 44.77 -18.42
C GLU A 157 -12.41 43.98 -18.20
N GLY A 158 -11.27 44.60 -18.48
CA GLY A 158 -9.95 44.05 -18.16
C GLY A 158 -9.76 43.83 -16.65
N GLY A 159 -10.20 44.79 -15.83
CA GLY A 159 -10.22 44.68 -14.36
C GLY A 159 -11.06 43.48 -13.87
N LYS A 160 -12.27 43.30 -14.40
CA LYS A 160 -13.10 42.13 -14.05
C LYS A 160 -12.47 40.80 -14.48
N THR A 161 -11.80 40.81 -15.63
CA THR A 161 -11.13 39.60 -16.15
C THR A 161 -9.97 39.20 -15.25
N ILE A 162 -9.18 40.17 -14.75
CA ILE A 162 -8.07 39.87 -13.83
C ILE A 162 -8.58 39.43 -12.45
N GLU A 163 -9.69 39.97 -11.96
CA GLU A 163 -10.35 39.47 -10.75
C GLU A 163 -10.78 38.00 -10.89
N GLY A 164 -11.33 37.63 -12.05
CA GLY A 164 -11.64 36.24 -12.37
C GLY A 164 -10.40 35.34 -12.39
N ALA A 165 -9.28 35.84 -12.91
CA ALA A 165 -7.99 35.13 -12.91
C ALA A 165 -7.46 34.91 -11.48
N VAL A 166 -7.52 35.93 -10.61
CA VAL A 166 -7.15 35.80 -9.19
C VAL A 166 -7.97 34.71 -8.51
N SER A 167 -9.29 34.72 -8.69
CA SER A 167 -10.17 33.68 -8.12
C SER A 167 -9.85 32.28 -8.64
N ALA A 168 -9.50 32.14 -9.92
CA ALA A 168 -9.08 30.85 -10.48
C ALA A 168 -7.76 30.36 -9.87
N VAL A 169 -6.80 31.26 -9.65
CA VAL A 169 -5.53 30.96 -8.99
C VAL A 169 -5.75 30.52 -7.54
N ASP A 170 -6.63 31.18 -6.78
CA ASP A 170 -6.98 30.77 -5.42
C ASP A 170 -7.53 29.34 -5.37
N ARG A 171 -8.37 28.97 -6.35
CA ARG A 171 -8.88 27.59 -6.48
C ARG A 171 -7.76 26.59 -6.80
N ILE A 172 -6.76 26.99 -7.59
CA ILE A 172 -5.58 26.16 -7.86
C ILE A 172 -4.78 25.96 -6.57
N VAL A 173 -4.53 27.01 -5.79
CA VAL A 173 -3.83 26.92 -4.49
C VAL A 173 -4.55 25.94 -3.57
N GLN A 174 -5.88 26.02 -3.46
CA GLN A 174 -6.66 25.08 -2.66
C GLN A 174 -6.53 23.64 -3.17
N ALA A 175 -6.66 23.42 -4.49
CA ALA A 175 -6.55 22.08 -5.08
C ALA A 175 -5.15 21.47 -4.86
N VAL A 176 -4.10 22.27 -5.02
CA VAL A 176 -2.72 21.85 -4.76
C VAL A 176 -2.50 21.53 -3.28
N GLY A 177 -3.11 22.30 -2.38
CA GLY A 177 -3.13 21.99 -0.94
C GLY A 177 -3.73 20.62 -0.64
N SER A 178 -4.89 20.30 -1.24
CA SER A 178 -5.51 18.98 -1.11
C SER A 178 -4.63 17.86 -1.68
N VAL A 179 -3.94 18.10 -2.81
CA VAL A 179 -2.98 17.13 -3.37
C VAL A 179 -1.83 16.89 -2.40
N ALA A 180 -1.29 17.93 -1.77
CA ALA A 180 -0.23 17.78 -0.78
C ALA A 180 -0.67 16.92 0.40
N THR A 181 -1.89 17.10 0.91
CA THR A 181 -2.45 16.25 1.97
C THR A 181 -2.60 14.79 1.53
N MET A 182 -3.17 14.53 0.35
CA MET A 182 -3.29 13.15 -0.17
C MET A 182 -1.94 12.48 -0.33
N VAL A 183 -0.91 13.23 -0.75
CA VAL A 183 0.45 12.70 -0.87
C VAL A 183 1.04 12.32 0.49
N GLN A 184 0.79 13.12 1.54
CA GLN A 184 1.20 12.77 2.90
C GLN A 184 0.52 11.48 3.40
N GLU A 185 -0.77 11.31 3.10
CA GLU A 185 -1.50 10.09 3.44
C GLU A 185 -0.94 8.87 2.68
N ILE A 186 -0.59 9.01 1.40
CA ILE A 186 0.04 7.94 0.61
C ILE A 186 1.42 7.59 1.18
N ALA A 187 2.21 8.58 1.59
CA ALA A 187 3.53 8.34 2.19
C ALA A 187 3.40 7.56 3.51
N ALA A 188 2.46 7.95 4.38
CA ALA A 188 2.19 7.24 5.62
C ALA A 188 1.71 5.79 5.37
N ALA A 189 0.82 5.60 4.39
CA ALA A 189 0.36 4.26 4.02
C ALA A 189 1.48 3.39 3.44
N ALA A 190 2.41 3.97 2.69
CA ALA A 190 3.58 3.26 2.18
C ALA A 190 4.54 2.84 3.31
N GLU A 191 4.74 3.67 4.32
CA GLU A 191 5.52 3.30 5.52
C GLU A 191 4.88 2.14 6.27
N GLU A 192 3.55 2.17 6.48
CA GLU A 192 2.81 1.08 7.13
C GLU A 192 2.87 -0.23 6.31
N GLN A 193 2.74 -0.13 4.99
CA GLN A 193 2.92 -1.28 4.09
C GLN A 193 4.34 -1.85 4.16
N SER A 194 5.37 -1.00 4.27
CA SER A 194 6.75 -1.46 4.40
C SER A 194 6.93 -2.29 5.67
N ALA A 195 6.42 -1.81 6.81
CA ALA A 195 6.46 -2.55 8.07
C ALA A 195 5.71 -3.89 7.98
N SER A 196 4.53 -3.89 7.34
CA SER A 196 3.73 -5.10 7.14
C SER A 196 4.45 -6.13 6.25
N VAL A 197 5.15 -5.67 5.21
CA VAL A 197 5.95 -6.52 4.32
C VAL A 197 7.11 -7.17 5.08
N GLU A 198 7.79 -6.43 5.97
CA GLU A 198 8.84 -6.98 6.83
C GLU A 198 8.30 -8.04 7.79
N GLU A 199 7.17 -7.79 8.45
CA GLU A 199 6.54 -8.74 9.38
C GLU A 199 6.11 -10.04 8.69
N VAL A 200 5.49 -9.93 7.52
CA VAL A 200 5.09 -11.10 6.73
C VAL A 200 6.32 -11.86 6.23
N THR A 201 7.39 -11.15 5.83
CA THR A 201 8.64 -11.79 5.41
C THR A 201 9.25 -12.61 6.55
N ALA A 202 9.31 -12.05 7.77
CA ALA A 202 9.77 -12.78 8.95
C ALA A 202 8.89 -14.02 9.26
N SER A 203 7.57 -13.86 9.18
CA SER A 203 6.63 -14.97 9.39
C SER A 203 6.83 -16.11 8.37
N ILE A 204 7.18 -15.78 7.12
CA ILE A 204 7.51 -16.77 6.09
C ILE A 204 8.81 -17.50 6.44
N GLU A 205 9.82 -16.81 6.96
CA GLU A 205 11.07 -17.45 7.40
C GLU A 205 10.82 -18.45 8.53
N ASP A 206 9.99 -18.10 9.52
CA ASP A 206 9.59 -18.99 10.62
C ASP A 206 8.85 -20.23 10.11
N VAL A 207 7.87 -20.07 9.21
CA VAL A 207 7.16 -21.20 8.59
C VAL A 207 8.12 -22.09 7.80
N SER A 208 9.15 -21.51 7.18
CA SER A 208 10.16 -22.27 6.43
C SER A 208 11.00 -23.13 7.38
N ALA A 209 11.38 -22.57 8.54
CA ALA A 209 12.12 -23.28 9.57
C ALA A 209 11.31 -24.45 10.14
N VAL A 210 10.05 -24.21 10.53
CA VAL A 210 9.14 -25.25 11.05
C VAL A 210 8.90 -26.35 10.01
N SER A 211 8.77 -25.98 8.73
CA SER A 211 8.61 -26.96 7.64
C SER A 211 9.85 -27.84 7.47
N GLN A 212 11.05 -27.28 7.59
CA GLN A 212 12.30 -28.04 7.55
C GLN A 212 12.44 -28.97 8.76
N GLU A 213 12.12 -28.49 9.96
CA GLU A 213 12.12 -29.32 11.18
C GLU A 213 11.11 -30.48 11.08
N SER A 214 9.91 -30.20 10.57
CA SER A 214 8.88 -31.23 10.36
C SER A 214 9.31 -32.28 9.33
N ALA A 215 9.98 -31.87 8.25
CA ALA A 215 10.54 -32.78 7.27
C ALA A 215 11.64 -33.67 7.87
N ALA A 216 12.53 -33.09 8.68
CA ALA A 216 13.57 -33.83 9.40
C ALA A 216 12.95 -34.83 10.40
N GLY A 217 11.98 -34.39 11.22
CA GLY A 217 11.28 -35.27 12.15
C GLY A 217 10.50 -36.40 11.46
N THR A 218 9.95 -36.14 10.27
CA THR A 218 9.29 -37.19 9.45
C THR A 218 10.30 -38.20 8.92
N GLN A 219 11.51 -37.76 8.54
CA GLN A 219 12.59 -38.65 8.13
C GLN A 219 13.08 -39.51 9.31
N GLU A 220 13.26 -38.92 10.49
CA GLU A 220 13.62 -39.66 11.72
C GLU A 220 12.54 -40.68 12.11
N ALA A 221 11.27 -40.29 12.06
CA ALA A 221 10.15 -41.19 12.35
C ALA A 221 10.07 -42.35 11.34
N SER A 222 10.32 -42.08 10.05
CA SER A 222 10.42 -43.13 9.02
C SER A 222 11.55 -44.10 9.32
N ALA A 223 12.74 -43.60 9.68
CA ALA A 223 13.88 -44.44 10.04
C ALA A 223 13.60 -45.30 11.29
N ALA A 224 13.01 -44.70 12.33
CA ALA A 224 12.61 -45.43 13.54
C ALA A 224 11.55 -46.50 13.24
N ALA A 225 10.60 -46.22 12.34
CA ALA A 225 9.61 -47.20 11.89
C ALA A 225 10.26 -48.37 11.14
N GLU A 226 11.27 -48.11 10.30
CA GLU A 226 12.06 -49.16 9.62
C GLU A 226 12.85 -50.02 10.63
N GLU A 227 13.52 -49.41 11.61
CA GLU A 227 14.21 -50.14 12.68
C GLU A 227 13.25 -50.97 13.53
N GLN A 228 12.08 -50.42 13.85
CA GLN A 228 11.05 -51.12 14.60
C GLN A 228 10.49 -52.31 13.80
N ALA A 229 10.26 -52.15 12.51
CA ALA A 229 9.83 -53.24 11.63
C ALA A 229 10.89 -54.36 11.59
N ALA A 230 12.17 -54.01 11.46
CA ALA A 230 13.27 -54.97 11.50
C ALA A 230 13.36 -55.72 12.85
N SER A 231 13.19 -55.00 13.96
CA SER A 231 13.16 -55.58 15.31
C SER A 231 11.99 -56.54 15.48
N MET A 232 10.84 -56.22 14.88
CA MET A 232 9.66 -57.06 14.93
C MET A 232 9.85 -58.37 14.15
N VAL A 233 10.57 -58.33 13.02
CA VAL A 233 11.01 -59.55 12.31
C VAL A 233 11.90 -60.41 13.21
N GLN A 234 12.83 -59.81 13.96
CA GLN A 234 13.67 -60.56 14.90
C GLN A 234 12.87 -61.20 16.03
N LEU A 235 11.88 -60.49 16.59
CA LEU A 235 10.98 -61.01 17.61
C LEU A 235 10.16 -62.21 17.11
N VAL A 236 9.61 -62.11 15.90
CA VAL A 236 8.88 -63.23 15.28
C VAL A 236 9.79 -64.44 15.12
N ASN A 237 11.02 -64.24 14.63
CA ASN A 237 12.00 -65.33 14.49
C ASN A 237 12.36 -65.96 15.84
N ALA A 238 12.55 -65.15 16.88
CA ALA A 238 12.84 -65.64 18.24
C ALA A 238 11.67 -66.43 18.83
N ALA A 239 10.43 -65.94 18.66
CA ALA A 239 9.22 -66.63 19.10
C ALA A 239 9.04 -67.99 18.39
N GLN A 240 9.29 -68.06 17.08
CA GLN A 240 9.28 -69.32 16.34
C GLN A 240 10.35 -70.30 16.85
N LYS A 241 11.55 -69.81 17.16
CA LYS A 241 12.63 -70.63 17.71
C LYS A 241 12.30 -71.17 19.10
N LEU A 242 11.69 -70.34 19.94
CA LEU A 242 11.23 -70.75 21.27
C LEU A 242 10.09 -71.77 21.20
N ALA A 243 9.15 -71.60 20.27
CA ALA A 243 8.10 -72.58 20.03
C ALA A 243 8.69 -73.94 19.61
N GLY A 244 9.67 -73.94 18.70
CA GLY A 244 10.39 -75.17 18.33
C GLY A 244 11.12 -75.83 19.50
N LEU A 245 11.83 -75.06 20.34
CA LEU A 245 12.46 -75.58 21.55
C LEU A 245 11.46 -76.16 22.54
N SER A 246 10.27 -75.55 22.67
CA SER A 246 9.20 -76.05 23.51
C SER A 246 8.66 -77.40 23.00
N GLU A 247 8.47 -77.55 21.69
CA GLU A 247 8.09 -78.83 21.08
C GLU A 247 9.15 -79.91 21.30
N GLU A 248 10.43 -79.57 21.12
CA GLU A 248 11.55 -80.47 21.39
C GLU A 248 11.59 -80.93 22.85
N LEU A 249 11.41 -79.99 23.79
CA LEU A 249 11.36 -80.30 25.22
C LEU A 249 10.19 -81.23 25.56
N GLN A 250 9.01 -80.96 24.97
CA GLN A 250 7.81 -81.77 25.18
C GLN A 250 8.00 -83.19 24.61
N MET A 251 8.62 -83.32 23.45
CA MET A 251 9.03 -84.62 22.89
C MET A 251 10.02 -85.34 23.81
N ALA A 252 11.03 -84.64 24.34
CA ALA A 252 12.02 -85.23 25.24
C ALA A 252 11.39 -85.71 26.56
N SER A 253 10.50 -84.91 27.15
CA SER A 253 9.75 -85.25 28.38
C SER A 253 8.86 -86.48 28.18
N SER A 254 8.18 -86.59 27.03
CA SER A 254 7.27 -87.72 26.75
C SER A 254 7.95 -89.09 26.69
N ARG A 255 9.29 -89.15 26.58
CA ARG A 255 10.07 -90.40 26.57
C ARG A 255 10.29 -90.99 27.97
N PHE A 256 10.07 -90.23 29.04
CA PHE A 256 10.21 -90.72 30.40
C PHE A 256 8.91 -91.40 30.87
N ILE A 257 8.79 -92.71 30.65
CA ILE A 257 7.71 -93.53 31.20
C ILE A 257 8.13 -94.07 32.57
N LEU A 258 7.42 -93.67 33.64
CA LEU A 258 7.58 -94.24 34.98
C LEU A 258 6.49 -95.30 35.21
N LYS A 259 6.87 -96.55 35.52
CA LYS A 259 5.92 -97.63 35.88
C LYS A 259 5.15 -97.24 37.15
N SER A 260 3.84 -97.47 37.16
CA SER A 260 2.98 -97.22 38.32
C SER A 260 3.24 -98.25 39.44
N ALA A 261 3.00 -97.89 40.70
CA ALA A 261 3.29 -98.75 41.85
C ALA A 261 2.53 -100.11 41.81
N ASP A 262 1.44 -100.15 41.05
CA ASP A 262 0.53 -101.29 40.92
C ASP A 262 1.05 -102.37 39.95
N GLU A 263 2.03 -102.02 39.11
CA GLU A 263 2.66 -102.93 38.14
C GLU A 263 3.74 -103.82 38.76
N TYR A 264 4.12 -103.57 40.02
CA TYR A 264 5.12 -104.37 40.72
C TYR A 264 4.48 -105.57 41.42
N THR A 265 4.91 -106.78 41.05
CA THR A 265 4.46 -108.04 41.64
C THR A 265 5.09 -108.23 43.03
N ARG A 266 4.28 -108.42 44.07
CA ARG A 266 4.80 -108.57 45.44
C ARG A 266 5.64 -109.84 45.62
N CYS A 267 6.71 -109.75 46.42
CA CYS A 267 7.69 -110.84 46.51
C CYS A 267 7.14 -112.14 47.10
N TRP A 268 6.12 -112.08 47.97
CA TRP A 268 5.50 -113.25 48.58
C TRP A 268 4.56 -114.01 47.64
N ASP A 269 4.10 -113.38 46.55
CA ASP A 269 3.34 -114.04 45.50
C ASP A 269 4.29 -114.83 44.59
N ILE A 270 5.48 -114.29 44.32
CA ILE A 270 6.53 -114.94 43.52
C ILE A 270 7.17 -116.10 44.31
N LYS A 271 7.55 -115.86 45.57
CA LYS A 271 8.23 -116.87 46.40
C LYS A 271 7.30 -117.85 47.09
N LYS A 272 5.97 -117.69 46.93
CA LYS A 272 4.94 -118.56 47.54
C LYS A 272 5.16 -118.80 49.04
N CYS A 273 5.43 -117.71 49.78
CA CYS A 273 5.69 -117.81 51.22
C CYS A 273 4.46 -118.33 51.98
N SER A 274 4.67 -119.10 53.06
CA SER A 274 3.59 -119.51 53.96
C SER A 274 3.02 -118.31 54.72
N ASP A 275 1.77 -118.41 55.17
CA ASP A 275 1.08 -117.30 55.87
C ASP A 275 1.79 -116.89 57.16
N GLU A 276 2.43 -117.84 57.84
CA GLU A 276 3.22 -117.58 59.04
C GLU A 276 4.43 -116.67 58.76
N ILE A 277 5.10 -116.86 57.61
CA ILE A 277 6.25 -116.02 57.21
C ILE A 277 5.75 -114.68 56.65
N ARG A 278 4.63 -114.67 55.92
CA ARG A 278 4.03 -113.43 55.36
C ARG A 278 3.68 -112.43 56.45
N GLN A 279 3.00 -112.87 57.52
CA GLN A 279 2.60 -111.97 58.61
C GLN A 279 3.79 -111.41 59.41
N LYS A 280 4.90 -112.16 59.48
CA LYS A 280 6.15 -111.74 60.14
C LYS A 280 7.02 -110.83 59.26
N CYS A 281 6.71 -110.71 57.96
CA CYS A 281 7.51 -109.95 57.01
C CYS A 281 7.01 -108.49 56.87
N PRO A 282 7.84 -107.47 57.16
CA PRO A 282 7.47 -106.06 56.99
C PRO A 282 6.98 -105.68 55.59
N ALA A 283 7.48 -106.36 54.55
CA ALA A 283 7.05 -106.09 53.17
C ALA A 283 5.54 -106.36 52.96
N TYR A 284 4.94 -107.31 53.67
CA TYR A 284 3.53 -107.65 53.53
C TYR A 284 2.59 -106.53 53.97
N LYS A 285 3.05 -105.66 54.87
CA LYS A 285 2.27 -104.55 55.42
C LYS A 285 2.66 -103.19 54.82
N SER A 286 3.61 -103.16 53.89
CA SER A 286 4.11 -101.91 53.29
C SER A 286 3.36 -101.58 52.01
N GLU A 287 3.18 -100.29 51.73
CA GLU A 287 2.68 -99.83 50.42
C GLU A 287 3.72 -100.03 49.31
N GLU A 288 5.01 -100.05 49.64
CA GLU A 288 6.09 -100.30 48.69
C GLU A 288 6.10 -101.76 48.23
N ALA A 289 5.89 -101.99 46.93
CA ALA A 289 5.85 -103.33 46.36
C ALA A 289 7.23 -103.97 46.20
N ARG A 290 8.28 -103.15 46.13
CA ARG A 290 9.68 -103.57 45.96
C ARG A 290 10.27 -103.98 47.30
N CYS A 291 10.17 -105.27 47.63
CA CYS A 291 10.63 -105.80 48.92
C CYS A 291 12.10 -105.48 49.26
N TRP A 292 12.95 -105.23 48.26
CA TRP A 292 14.36 -104.87 48.47
C TRP A 292 14.58 -103.46 49.00
N LEU A 293 13.57 -102.58 48.93
CA LEU A 293 13.60 -101.23 49.51
C LEU A 293 13.07 -101.17 50.96
N ILE A 294 12.68 -102.31 51.53
CA ILE A 294 12.07 -102.39 52.87
C ILE A 294 13.02 -103.11 53.83
N GLU A 295 13.30 -102.56 55.00
CA GLU A 295 14.22 -103.22 55.95
C GLU A 295 13.58 -104.43 56.67
N GLY A 296 14.38 -105.42 57.08
CA GLY A 296 13.92 -106.51 57.96
C GLY A 296 13.01 -107.56 57.31
N THR A 297 12.92 -107.59 55.98
CA THR A 297 12.09 -108.55 55.24
C THR A 297 12.51 -110.00 55.48
N TRP A 298 11.58 -110.94 55.41
CA TRP A 298 11.88 -112.36 55.49
C TRP A 298 11.95 -112.97 54.09
N CYS A 299 13.04 -113.68 53.79
CA CYS A 299 13.26 -114.38 52.53
C CYS A 299 13.61 -115.84 52.83
N GLY A 300 12.86 -116.80 52.30
CA GLY A 300 13.11 -118.24 52.52
C GLY A 300 13.06 -118.66 54.00
N GLY A 301 12.34 -117.93 54.85
CA GLY A 301 12.29 -118.18 56.30
C GLY A 301 13.43 -117.52 57.10
N ILE A 302 14.32 -116.75 56.47
CA ILE A 302 15.42 -116.04 57.13
C ILE A 302 15.16 -114.53 57.10
N LYS A 303 15.21 -113.88 58.27
CA LYS A 303 15.12 -112.42 58.40
C LYS A 303 16.36 -111.78 57.78
N GLN A 304 16.14 -110.89 56.80
CA GLN A 304 17.18 -110.10 56.16
C GLN A 304 17.51 -108.86 57.00
N SER A 305 18.73 -108.34 56.85
CA SER A 305 19.20 -107.10 57.50
C SER A 305 18.68 -105.84 56.80
N ASP A 306 19.38 -104.71 56.92
CA ASP A 306 19.03 -103.45 56.25
C ASP A 306 19.08 -103.56 54.71
N VAL A 307 18.48 -102.56 54.05
CA VAL A 307 18.34 -102.50 52.58
C VAL A 307 19.70 -102.60 51.88
N LYS A 308 20.75 -101.96 52.39
CA LYS A 308 22.06 -101.93 51.74
C LYS A 308 22.74 -103.30 51.77
N LEU A 309 22.72 -103.97 52.92
CA LEU A 309 23.36 -105.28 53.10
C LEU A 309 22.65 -106.38 52.33
N LYS A 310 21.32 -106.34 52.23
CA LYS A 310 20.55 -107.37 51.52
C LYS A 310 20.44 -107.12 50.01
N MET A 311 20.70 -105.90 49.52
CA MET A 311 20.50 -105.53 48.10
C MET A 311 21.23 -106.48 47.14
N HIS A 312 22.46 -106.86 47.46
CA HIS A 312 23.24 -107.78 46.62
C HIS A 312 22.53 -109.14 46.45
N ASN A 313 21.94 -109.67 47.53
CA ASN A 313 21.14 -110.90 47.49
C ASN A 313 19.77 -110.68 46.84
N CYS A 314 19.21 -109.48 46.94
CA CYS A 314 17.96 -109.13 46.28
C CYS A 314 18.12 -108.99 44.77
N MET A 315 19.23 -108.45 44.26
CA MET A 315 19.46 -108.29 42.81
C MET A 315 19.48 -109.62 42.05
N THR A 316 19.84 -110.71 42.73
CA THR A 316 19.80 -112.07 42.16
C THR A 316 18.48 -112.79 42.44
N CYS A 317 17.54 -112.15 43.13
CA CYS A 317 16.24 -112.70 43.46
C CYS A 317 15.25 -112.51 42.31
N GLU A 318 14.46 -113.55 42.04
CA GLU A 318 13.38 -113.52 41.04
C GLU A 318 12.39 -112.38 41.25
N ALA A 319 12.12 -111.99 42.51
CA ALA A 319 11.22 -110.87 42.80
C ALA A 319 11.79 -109.51 42.39
N PHE A 320 13.10 -109.35 42.37
CA PHE A 320 13.77 -108.15 41.88
C PHE A 320 13.76 -108.11 40.36
N ASN A 321 14.17 -109.20 39.71
CA ASN A 321 14.25 -109.29 38.25
C ASN A 321 12.89 -109.14 37.54
N ARG A 322 11.77 -109.50 38.18
CA ARG A 322 10.43 -109.28 37.59
C ARG A 322 9.94 -107.84 37.68
N ASN A 323 10.51 -107.05 38.57
CA ASN A 323 10.02 -105.74 38.96
C ASN A 323 11.02 -104.61 38.66
N VAL A 324 12.13 -104.92 37.99
CA VAL A 324 13.10 -103.96 37.47
C VAL A 324 13.01 -104.06 35.95
#